data_AF-A0AAU9VLW5-F1
#
_entry.id   AF-A0AAU9VLW5-F1
#
_cell.length_a   1.000
_cell.length_b   1.000
_cell.length_c   1.000
_cell.angle_alpha   90.00
_cell.angle_beta   90.00
_cell.angle_gamma   90.00
#
_symmetry.space_group_name_H-M   'P 1'
#
loop_
_entity.id
_entity.type
_entity.pdbx_description
1 polymer ?
#
loop_
_entity_poly.entity_id
_entity_poly.type
_entity_poly.pdbx_seq_one_letter_code
_entity_poly.pdbx_strand_id
1 'polypeptide(L)'
;MGCCSSCFCVVHLEGKVNARFQNSSAIIAKEILWVSLRYLRSNGCCQVKGNGALVLTADLLWFSYLCLNRPIEIGIHKIRSVKVGSGKVMLDFVDTTTGIEDQVVFSIRDAQMWGRIIKETVYNWTHELEGRVAQQFGNIGVIEREILSVNLQYLRSNGSRQLVGNGALVLTSDLLWFNYLRPANRRLAIHIQNIRAVNVGRFASGSIPAARMLPESLIINFFNAAKGVEDEVVFMSSDPSRWKALINETIYKSTNLLPPLEPYTFK
;
A
#
# COMPACT_ATOMS: atom_id res chain seq x y z
N MET A 1 -5.66 9.28 50.37
CA MET A 1 -5.47 9.81 49.00
C MET A 1 -5.47 8.63 48.04
N GLY A 2 -6.62 8.33 47.43
CA GLY A 2 -6.77 7.20 46.51
C GLY A 2 -6.61 7.66 45.06
N CYS A 3 -5.39 7.62 44.53
CA CYS A 3 -5.21 7.73 43.08
C CYS A 3 -5.76 6.46 42.44
N CYS A 4 -6.86 6.60 41.70
CA CYS A 4 -7.48 5.51 40.97
C CYS A 4 -6.45 4.87 40.01
N SER A 5 -6.32 3.54 40.04
CA SER A 5 -5.43 2.77 39.16
C SER A 5 -5.59 3.14 37.67
N SER A 6 -6.79 3.58 37.26
CA SER A 6 -7.08 4.10 35.93
C SER A 6 -6.28 5.36 35.55
N CYS A 7 -6.04 6.29 36.49
CA CYS A 7 -5.25 7.50 36.25
C CYS A 7 -3.80 7.17 35.90
N PHE A 8 -3.21 6.19 36.60
CA PHE A 8 -1.84 5.74 36.31
C PHE A 8 -1.74 5.09 34.91
N CYS A 9 -2.73 4.29 34.53
CA CYS A 9 -2.78 3.66 33.20
C CYS A 9 -2.90 4.68 32.06
N VAL A 10 -3.72 5.72 32.24
CA VAL A 10 -3.84 6.81 31.26
C VAL A 10 -2.53 7.57 31.12
N VAL A 11 -1.91 7.98 32.23
CA VAL A 11 -0.62 8.71 32.21
C VAL A 11 0.47 7.88 31.53
N HIS A 12 0.52 6.57 31.81
CA HIS A 12 1.49 5.68 31.17
C HIS A 12 1.30 5.59 29.65
N LEU A 13 0.05 5.40 29.19
CA LEU A 13 -0.26 5.36 27.76
C LEU A 13 -0.02 6.71 27.06
N GLU A 14 -0.35 7.81 27.71
CA GLU A 14 -0.01 9.16 27.23
C GLU A 14 1.49 9.33 27.08
N GLY A 15 2.28 8.86 28.05
CA GLY A 15 3.73 8.81 27.95
C GLY A 15 4.22 8.07 26.70
N LYS A 16 3.62 6.91 26.38
CA LYS A 16 3.94 6.16 25.15
C LYS A 16 3.57 6.94 23.88
N VAL A 17 2.40 7.58 23.86
CA VAL A 17 1.95 8.40 22.73
C VAL A 17 2.89 9.57 22.51
N ASN A 18 3.24 10.32 23.56
CA ASN A 18 4.12 11.48 23.47
C ASN A 18 5.54 11.09 23.07
N ALA A 19 6.03 9.92 23.53
CA ALA A 19 7.33 9.40 23.13
C ALA A 19 7.37 9.02 21.64
N ARG A 20 6.27 8.47 21.09
CA ARG A 20 6.17 8.08 19.67
C ARG A 20 5.90 9.28 18.77
N PHE A 21 5.05 10.19 19.20
CA PHE A 21 4.55 11.33 18.42
C PHE A 21 4.95 12.63 19.11
N GLN A 22 6.21 13.04 18.91
CA GLN A 22 6.76 14.26 19.50
C GLN A 22 6.02 15.54 19.06
N ASN A 23 5.41 15.50 17.86
CA ASN A 23 4.57 16.58 17.33
C ASN A 23 3.09 16.15 17.38
N SER A 24 2.37 16.57 18.43
CA SER A 24 0.95 16.27 18.62
C SER A 24 0.05 16.84 17.51
N SER A 25 0.51 17.86 16.79
CA SER A 25 -0.18 18.46 15.64
C SER A 25 -0.39 17.52 14.45
N ALA A 26 0.35 16.39 14.38
CA ALA A 26 0.18 15.38 13.35
C ALA A 26 -0.89 14.32 13.69
N ILE A 27 -1.44 14.35 14.92
CA ILE A 27 -2.46 13.40 15.37
C ILE A 27 -3.84 13.91 14.93
N ILE A 28 -4.51 13.12 14.09
CA ILE A 28 -5.89 13.37 13.65
C ILE A 28 -6.87 12.95 14.74
N ALA A 29 -6.64 11.79 15.37
CA ALA A 29 -7.44 11.31 16.48
C ALA A 29 -6.64 10.42 17.42
N LYS A 30 -7.02 10.40 18.70
CA LYS A 30 -6.49 9.44 19.68
C LYS A 30 -7.57 8.98 20.64
N GLU A 31 -7.48 7.72 21.05
CA GLU A 31 -8.27 7.11 22.12
C GLU A 31 -7.30 6.41 23.07
N ILE A 32 -7.43 6.66 24.36
CA ILE A 32 -6.51 6.16 25.38
C ILE A 32 -7.28 5.34 26.39
N LEU A 33 -6.76 4.15 26.71
CA LEU A 33 -7.27 3.17 27.67
C LEU A 33 -8.60 2.51 27.28
N TRP A 34 -9.48 3.21 26.58
CA TRP A 34 -10.83 2.75 26.26
C TRP A 34 -10.98 2.11 24.88
N VAL A 35 -9.85 1.92 24.20
CA VAL A 35 -9.72 1.07 23.02
C VAL A 35 -9.09 -0.25 23.41
N SER A 36 -9.63 -1.34 22.88
CA SER A 36 -9.18 -2.69 23.14
C SER A 36 -8.98 -3.45 21.84
N LEU A 37 -7.78 -3.98 21.61
CA LEU A 37 -7.55 -4.91 20.52
C LEU A 37 -8.26 -6.22 20.84
N ARG A 38 -9.14 -6.65 19.93
CA ARG A 38 -9.92 -7.89 20.07
C ARG A 38 -9.41 -9.02 19.20
N TYR A 39 -8.79 -8.68 18.07
CA TYR A 39 -8.35 -9.65 17.08
C TYR A 39 -7.28 -9.05 16.19
N LEU A 40 -6.27 -9.85 15.87
CA LEU A 40 -5.30 -9.62 14.81
C LEU A 40 -5.03 -10.97 14.12
N ARG A 41 -5.42 -11.13 12.85
CA ARG A 41 -5.39 -12.43 12.16
C ARG A 41 -3.97 -13.02 12.12
N SER A 42 -2.94 -12.20 11.88
CA SER A 42 -1.54 -12.65 11.86
C SER A 42 -1.06 -13.32 13.15
N ASN A 43 -1.67 -13.03 14.30
CA ASN A 43 -1.35 -13.69 15.57
C ASN A 43 -1.93 -15.12 15.70
N GLY A 44 -2.82 -15.55 14.79
CA GLY A 44 -3.36 -16.91 14.78
C GLY A 44 -3.97 -17.34 16.12
N CYS A 45 -3.55 -18.48 16.66
CA CYS A 45 -3.99 -18.98 17.97
C CYS A 45 -3.40 -18.21 19.17
N CYS A 46 -2.35 -17.41 18.95
CA CYS A 46 -1.66 -16.63 19.98
C CYS A 46 -2.21 -15.20 20.06
N GLN A 47 -3.54 -15.03 20.04
CA GLN A 47 -4.19 -13.72 20.07
C GLN A 47 -3.79 -12.94 21.33
N VAL A 48 -2.98 -11.90 21.15
CA VAL A 48 -2.76 -10.89 22.17
C VAL A 48 -3.94 -9.91 22.12
N LYS A 49 -4.69 -9.80 23.21
CA LYS A 49 -5.84 -8.89 23.35
C LYS A 49 -5.59 -7.97 24.53
N GLY A 50 -6.16 -6.78 24.50
CA GLY A 50 -6.08 -5.89 25.65
C GLY A 50 -6.28 -4.43 25.31
N ASN A 51 -6.39 -3.65 26.38
CA ASN A 51 -6.57 -2.22 26.30
C ASN A 51 -5.27 -1.51 25.96
N GLY A 52 -5.39 -0.35 25.33
CA GLY A 52 -4.23 0.39 24.87
C GLY A 52 -4.55 1.83 24.49
N ALA A 53 -3.64 2.43 23.74
CA ALA A 53 -3.85 3.68 23.04
C ALA A 53 -3.93 3.40 21.53
N LEU A 54 -4.91 3.98 20.87
CA LEU A 54 -5.05 4.01 19.41
C LEU A 54 -4.85 5.44 18.96
N VAL A 55 -3.95 5.65 18.02
CA VAL A 55 -3.60 6.96 17.46
C VAL A 55 -3.70 6.87 15.95
N LEU A 56 -4.39 7.84 15.37
CA LEU A 56 -4.48 8.05 13.93
C LEU A 56 -3.70 9.31 13.56
N THR A 57 -2.78 9.17 12.61
CA THR A 57 -2.15 10.28 11.89
C THR A 57 -2.51 10.21 10.42
N ALA A 58 -2.02 11.15 9.62
CA ALA A 58 -2.22 11.12 8.16
C ALA A 58 -1.66 9.83 7.53
N ASP A 59 -0.51 9.33 7.99
CA ASP A 59 0.19 8.19 7.39
C ASP A 59 0.03 6.87 8.14
N LEU A 60 -0.34 6.91 9.42
CA LEU A 60 -0.27 5.75 10.32
C LEU A 60 -1.49 5.62 11.23
N LEU A 61 -2.02 4.40 11.33
CA LEU A 61 -2.83 3.95 12.45
C LEU A 61 -1.94 3.12 13.38
N TRP A 62 -1.76 3.61 14.60
CA TRP A 62 -0.86 3.04 15.59
C TRP A 62 -1.64 2.61 16.82
N PHE A 63 -1.44 1.38 17.25
CA PHE A 63 -1.99 0.87 18.50
C PHE A 63 -0.88 0.39 19.42
N SER A 64 -0.92 0.78 20.69
CA SER A 64 0.02 0.29 21.70
C SER A 64 -0.73 -0.20 22.92
N TYR A 65 -0.39 -1.43 23.32
CA TYR A 65 -0.95 -2.04 24.53
C TYR A 65 -0.52 -1.27 25.78
N LEU A 66 -1.38 -1.31 26.80
CA LEU A 66 -1.06 -0.78 28.12
C LEU A 66 0.23 -1.40 28.69
N CYS A 67 0.30 -2.73 28.76
CA CYS A 67 1.37 -3.45 29.45
C CYS A 67 2.41 -4.11 28.53
N LEU A 68 2.27 -4.02 27.21
CA LEU A 68 3.19 -4.65 26.26
C LEU A 68 3.87 -3.59 25.39
N ASN A 69 5.18 -3.76 25.17
CA ASN A 69 5.98 -2.89 24.31
C ASN A 69 6.12 -3.49 22.92
N ARG A 70 4.98 -3.84 22.32
CA ARG A 70 4.87 -4.35 20.95
C ARG A 70 3.69 -3.65 20.27
N PRO A 71 3.90 -2.42 19.75
CA PRO A 71 2.83 -1.72 19.07
C PRO A 71 2.46 -2.41 17.76
N ILE A 72 1.24 -2.18 17.31
CA ILE A 72 0.75 -2.53 15.98
C ILE A 72 0.77 -1.24 15.15
N GLU A 73 1.38 -1.32 13.98
CA GLU A 73 1.54 -0.20 13.06
C GLU A 73 0.91 -0.56 11.72
N ILE A 74 -0.12 0.19 11.32
CA ILE A 74 -0.83 -0.03 10.06
C ILE A 74 -0.76 1.28 9.27
N GLY A 75 0.00 1.30 8.18
CA GLY A 75 0.02 2.46 7.29
C GLY A 75 -1.38 2.71 6.72
N ILE A 76 -1.85 3.96 6.71
CA ILE A 76 -3.22 4.28 6.25
C ILE A 76 -3.45 3.82 4.81
N HIS A 77 -2.44 3.98 3.94
CA HIS A 77 -2.47 3.44 2.58
C HIS A 77 -2.69 1.94 2.46
N LYS A 78 -2.39 1.18 3.50
CA LYS A 78 -2.51 -0.28 3.50
C LYS A 78 -3.91 -0.76 3.84
N ILE A 79 -4.75 0.12 4.37
CA ILE A 79 -6.12 -0.20 4.74
C ILE A 79 -6.94 -0.37 3.46
N ARG A 80 -7.48 -1.57 3.25
CA ARG A 80 -8.32 -1.95 2.11
C ARG A 80 -9.80 -1.74 2.40
N SER A 81 -10.19 -2.04 3.63
CA SER A 81 -11.58 -1.97 4.03
C SER A 81 -11.70 -1.53 5.48
N VAL A 82 -12.74 -0.74 5.76
CA VAL A 82 -13.10 -0.29 7.11
C VAL A 82 -14.56 -0.65 7.35
N LYS A 83 -14.79 -1.64 8.21
CA LYS A 83 -16.12 -2.10 8.61
C LYS A 83 -16.39 -1.68 10.05
N VAL A 84 -17.59 -1.17 10.29
CA VAL A 84 -18.01 -0.74 11.63
C VAL A 84 -19.21 -1.58 12.07
N GLY A 85 -19.15 -2.08 13.28
CA GLY A 85 -20.26 -2.81 13.93
C GLY A 85 -20.38 -2.38 15.40
N SER A 86 -21.30 -2.98 16.14
CA SER A 86 -21.66 -2.63 17.53
C SER A 86 -20.44 -2.38 18.45
N GLY A 87 -19.98 -1.12 18.53
CA GLY A 87 -18.80 -0.71 19.31
C GLY A 87 -17.46 -1.26 18.79
N LYS A 88 -17.36 -1.65 17.52
CA LYS A 88 -16.15 -2.23 16.92
C LYS A 88 -15.80 -1.61 15.57
N VAL A 89 -14.50 -1.45 15.34
CA VAL A 89 -13.92 -1.12 14.03
C VAL A 89 -13.07 -2.31 13.58
N MET A 90 -13.36 -2.82 12.40
CA MET A 90 -12.63 -3.89 11.73
C MET A 90 -11.94 -3.30 10.50
N LEU A 91 -10.65 -3.59 10.36
CA LEU A 91 -9.84 -3.14 9.24
C LEU A 91 -9.26 -4.36 8.55
N ASP A 92 -9.48 -4.46 7.24
CA ASP A 92 -8.73 -5.35 6.38
C ASP A 92 -7.56 -4.55 5.78
N PHE A 93 -6.33 -5.04 5.88
CA PHE A 93 -5.14 -4.32 5.43
C PHE A 93 -4.09 -5.27 4.87
N VAL A 94 -3.06 -4.75 4.19
CA VAL A 94 -1.91 -5.55 3.73
C VAL A 94 -0.72 -5.30 4.64
N ASP A 95 -0.24 -6.36 5.31
CA ASP A 95 0.94 -6.30 6.17
C ASP A 95 2.20 -5.98 5.35
N THR A 96 2.98 -4.99 5.80
CA THR A 96 4.16 -4.47 5.08
C THR A 96 5.33 -5.42 5.07
N THR A 97 5.45 -6.28 6.07
CA THR A 97 6.57 -7.21 6.22
C THR A 97 6.39 -8.40 5.28
N THR A 98 5.14 -8.79 5.06
CA THR A 98 4.79 -10.04 4.36
C THR A 98 4.10 -9.82 3.02
N GLY A 99 3.50 -8.65 2.77
CA GLY A 99 2.67 -8.40 1.59
C GLY A 99 1.33 -9.16 1.61
N ILE A 100 0.96 -9.76 2.74
CA ILE A 100 -0.23 -10.61 2.90
C ILE A 100 -1.36 -9.80 3.51
N GLU A 101 -2.60 -10.10 3.11
CA GLU A 101 -3.79 -9.55 3.76
C GLU A 101 -3.92 -10.01 5.21
N ASP A 102 -4.07 -9.04 6.09
CA ASP A 102 -4.30 -9.21 7.52
C ASP A 102 -5.58 -8.45 7.91
N GLN A 103 -6.08 -8.76 9.11
CA GLN A 103 -7.27 -8.14 9.64
C GLN A 103 -7.07 -7.81 11.11
N VAL A 104 -7.46 -6.60 11.49
CA VAL A 104 -7.47 -6.16 12.89
C VAL A 104 -8.87 -5.75 13.31
N VAL A 105 -9.24 -6.03 14.56
CA VAL A 105 -10.51 -5.58 15.16
C VAL A 105 -10.24 -4.89 16.48
N PHE A 106 -10.71 -3.65 16.59
CA PHE A 106 -10.71 -2.87 17.81
C PHE A 106 -12.13 -2.76 18.36
N SER A 107 -12.30 -2.96 19.67
CA SER A 107 -13.45 -2.43 20.40
C SER A 107 -13.12 -1.02 20.88
N ILE A 108 -13.99 -0.06 20.61
CA ILE A 108 -13.74 1.35 20.87
C ILE A 108 -15.07 2.07 21.13
N ARG A 109 -15.06 3.09 22.00
CA ARG A 109 -16.27 3.78 22.48
C ARG A 109 -17.11 4.33 21.34
N ASP A 110 -16.48 5.10 20.45
CA ASP A 110 -17.15 5.70 19.30
C ASP A 110 -16.64 5.07 17.99
N ALA A 111 -17.05 3.82 17.77
CA ALA A 111 -16.65 3.08 16.58
C ALA A 111 -17.12 3.71 15.26
N GLN A 112 -18.24 4.44 15.28
CA GLN A 112 -18.77 5.13 14.10
C GLN A 112 -17.89 6.33 13.74
N MET A 113 -17.55 7.18 14.71
CA MET A 113 -16.61 8.28 14.50
C MET A 113 -15.26 7.75 14.02
N TRP A 114 -14.68 6.75 14.69
CA TRP A 114 -13.39 6.16 14.31
C TRP A 114 -13.42 5.57 12.90
N GLY A 115 -14.48 4.82 12.55
CA GLY A 115 -14.64 4.28 11.22
C GLY A 115 -14.76 5.37 10.15
N ARG A 116 -15.47 6.46 10.43
CA ARG A 116 -15.59 7.61 9.53
C ARG A 116 -14.26 8.31 9.30
N ILE A 117 -13.54 8.69 10.36
CA ILE A 117 -12.27 9.41 10.23
C ILE A 117 -11.19 8.58 9.54
N ILE A 118 -11.13 7.26 9.78
CA ILE A 118 -10.16 6.39 9.07
C ILE A 118 -10.49 6.35 7.58
N LYS A 119 -11.78 6.22 7.21
CA LYS A 119 -12.22 6.25 5.81
C LYS A 119 -11.90 7.59 5.15
N GLU A 120 -12.15 8.70 5.83
CA GLU A 120 -11.81 10.05 5.34
C GLU A 120 -10.29 10.19 5.10
N THR A 121 -9.45 9.71 6.03
CA THR A 121 -7.99 9.74 5.82
C THR A 121 -7.56 8.87 4.64
N VAL A 122 -8.11 7.67 4.48
CA VAL A 122 -7.84 6.81 3.30
C VAL A 122 -8.29 7.50 2.01
N TYR A 123 -9.46 8.14 2.02
CA TYR A 123 -10.01 8.85 0.86
C TYR A 123 -9.13 10.01 0.42
N ASN A 124 -8.58 10.79 1.35
CA ASN A 124 -7.66 11.88 1.05
C ASN A 124 -6.41 11.40 0.30
N TRP A 125 -5.93 10.19 0.61
CA TRP A 125 -4.77 9.59 -0.04
C TRP A 125 -5.07 9.16 -1.48
N THR A 126 -6.25 8.56 -1.68
CA THR A 126 -6.74 8.25 -3.03
C THR A 126 -6.86 9.52 -3.86
N HIS A 127 -7.48 10.57 -3.31
CA HIS A 127 -7.60 11.88 -3.97
C HIS A 127 -6.27 12.50 -4.33
N GLU A 128 -5.29 12.43 -3.43
CA GLU A 128 -3.94 12.95 -3.70
C GLU A 128 -3.30 12.23 -4.90
N LEU A 129 -3.38 10.89 -4.96
CA LEU A 129 -2.87 10.13 -6.10
C LEU A 129 -3.65 10.40 -7.39
N GLU A 130 -4.98 10.48 -7.32
CA GLU A 130 -5.82 10.84 -8.46
C GLU A 130 -5.46 12.21 -9.01
N GLY A 131 -5.25 13.19 -8.14
CA GLY A 131 -4.77 14.53 -8.51
C GLY A 131 -3.44 14.49 -9.25
N ARG A 132 -2.49 13.66 -8.80
CA ARG A 132 -1.21 13.48 -9.50
C ARG A 132 -1.35 12.79 -10.85
N VAL A 133 -2.22 11.78 -10.96
CA VAL A 133 -2.53 11.13 -12.23
C VAL A 133 -3.15 12.12 -13.21
N ALA A 134 -4.14 12.91 -12.74
CA ALA A 134 -4.76 13.96 -13.53
C ALA A 134 -3.76 15.05 -13.94
N GLN A 135 -2.82 15.43 -13.06
CA GLN A 135 -1.77 16.39 -13.40
C GLN A 135 -0.79 15.85 -14.45
N GLN A 136 -0.44 14.56 -14.38
CA GLN A 136 0.55 13.95 -15.27
C GLN A 136 -0.03 13.60 -16.65
N PHE A 137 -1.29 13.18 -16.71
CA PHE A 137 -1.92 12.66 -17.94
C PHE A 137 -3.12 13.48 -18.42
N GLY A 138 -3.68 14.38 -17.61
CA GLY A 138 -4.88 15.14 -17.98
C GLY A 138 -6.05 14.22 -18.38
N ASN A 139 -6.65 14.49 -19.54
CA ASN A 139 -7.68 13.65 -20.17
C ASN A 139 -7.09 12.64 -21.18
N ILE A 140 -5.77 12.50 -21.26
CA ILE A 140 -5.10 11.74 -22.32
C ILE A 140 -5.16 10.25 -21.98
N GLY A 141 -5.74 9.45 -22.88
CA GLY A 141 -5.31 8.09 -23.24
C GLY A 141 -5.00 7.08 -22.14
N VAL A 142 -5.47 7.27 -20.91
CA VAL A 142 -5.32 6.29 -19.83
C VAL A 142 -6.15 5.07 -20.20
N ILE A 143 -5.44 3.96 -20.46
CA ILE A 143 -6.05 2.67 -20.76
C ILE A 143 -6.55 2.03 -19.47
N GLU A 144 -5.72 2.07 -18.43
CA GLU A 144 -6.02 1.49 -17.12
C GLU A 144 -5.30 2.23 -16.02
N ARG A 145 -5.90 2.26 -14.82
CA ARG A 145 -5.22 2.76 -13.63
C ARG A 145 -5.67 2.03 -12.38
N GLU A 146 -4.72 1.79 -11.50
CA GLU A 146 -4.96 1.25 -10.17
C GLU A 146 -4.37 2.22 -9.15
N ILE A 147 -5.23 2.77 -8.29
CA ILE A 147 -4.87 3.82 -7.32
C ILE A 147 -4.89 3.25 -5.92
N LEU A 148 -3.80 3.48 -5.16
CA LEU A 148 -3.61 3.10 -3.77
C LEU A 148 -3.51 1.58 -3.51
N SER A 149 -4.25 0.79 -4.27
CA SER A 149 -4.34 -0.66 -4.11
C SER A 149 -3.16 -1.43 -4.70
N VAL A 150 -2.43 -0.81 -5.63
CA VAL A 150 -1.19 -1.34 -6.19
C VAL A 150 0.00 -1.00 -5.29
N ASN A 151 0.90 -1.96 -5.13
CA ASN A 151 2.11 -1.83 -4.35
C ASN A 151 3.34 -2.33 -5.11
N LEU A 152 4.37 -1.51 -5.22
CA LEU A 152 5.67 -1.93 -5.74
C LEU A 152 6.42 -2.66 -4.63
N GLN A 153 6.79 -3.92 -4.86
CA GLN A 153 7.51 -4.79 -3.92
C GLN A 153 8.99 -4.91 -4.24
N TYR A 154 9.35 -4.81 -5.50
CA TYR A 154 10.72 -5.00 -5.94
C TYR A 154 11.03 -4.21 -7.20
N LEU A 155 12.23 -3.65 -7.23
CA LEU A 155 12.88 -3.13 -8.42
C LEU A 155 14.34 -3.59 -8.40
N ARG A 156 14.74 -4.42 -9.37
CA ARG A 156 16.08 -5.03 -9.41
C ARG A 156 17.17 -3.99 -9.31
N SER A 157 17.03 -2.89 -10.03
CA SER A 157 18.03 -1.82 -10.03
C SER A 157 18.15 -1.00 -8.74
N ASN A 158 17.32 -1.27 -7.72
CA ASN A 158 17.49 -0.76 -6.35
C ASN A 158 18.33 -1.68 -5.44
N GLY A 159 18.63 -2.92 -5.86
CA GLY A 159 19.47 -3.85 -5.10
C GLY A 159 18.96 -4.08 -3.67
N SER A 160 19.82 -3.91 -2.67
CA SER A 160 19.43 -4.05 -1.25
C SER A 160 18.62 -2.87 -0.70
N ARG A 161 18.54 -1.75 -1.43
CA ARG A 161 17.84 -0.53 -1.01
C ARG A 161 16.44 -0.47 -1.64
N GLN A 162 15.69 -1.55 -1.49
CA GLN A 162 14.33 -1.63 -2.03
C GLN A 162 13.46 -0.51 -1.48
N LEU A 163 12.74 0.17 -2.38
CA LEU A 163 11.73 1.15 -2.01
C LEU A 163 10.37 0.49 -2.24
N VAL A 164 9.79 -0.05 -1.17
CA VAL A 164 8.50 -0.74 -1.22
C VAL A 164 7.41 0.26 -0.84
N GLY A 165 6.31 0.30 -1.58
CA GLY A 165 5.27 1.30 -1.29
C GLY A 165 4.06 1.23 -2.19
N ASN A 166 2.93 1.73 -1.68
CA ASN A 166 1.72 1.90 -2.47
C ASN A 166 1.83 3.12 -3.37
N GLY A 167 1.05 3.14 -4.43
CA GLY A 167 1.07 4.23 -5.38
C GLY A 167 -0.09 4.19 -6.35
N ALA A 168 0.07 4.92 -7.44
CA ALA A 168 -0.78 4.85 -8.61
C ALA A 168 0.00 4.15 -9.73
N LEU A 169 -0.52 3.04 -10.25
CA LEU A 169 -0.05 2.40 -11.48
C LEU A 169 -0.98 2.81 -12.60
N VAL A 170 -0.43 3.29 -13.71
CA VAL A 170 -1.17 3.84 -14.84
C VAL A 170 -0.58 3.25 -16.12
N LEU A 171 -1.45 2.74 -16.98
CA LEU A 171 -1.13 2.31 -18.34
C LEU A 171 -1.69 3.32 -19.34
N THR A 172 -0.83 3.71 -20.28
CA THR A 172 -1.17 4.47 -21.48
C THR A 172 -0.67 3.70 -22.71
N SER A 173 -0.93 4.20 -23.92
CA SER A 173 -0.40 3.59 -25.14
C SER A 173 1.13 3.52 -25.19
N ASP A 174 1.81 4.46 -24.51
CA ASP A 174 3.25 4.68 -24.69
C ASP A 174 4.06 4.37 -23.42
N LEU A 175 3.40 4.41 -22.26
CA LEU A 175 4.03 4.37 -20.95
C LEU A 175 3.25 3.50 -19.96
N LEU A 176 3.97 2.63 -19.26
CA LEU A 176 3.58 2.13 -17.95
C LEU A 176 4.25 2.98 -16.88
N TRP A 177 3.43 3.62 -16.05
CA TRP A 177 3.89 4.60 -15.07
C TRP A 177 3.43 4.23 -13.67
N PHE A 178 4.34 4.35 -12.72
CA PHE A 178 4.04 4.17 -11.30
C PHE A 178 4.53 5.39 -10.50
N ASN A 179 3.69 5.93 -9.63
CA ASN A 179 4.07 7.00 -8.71
C ASN A 179 3.81 6.60 -7.28
N TYR A 180 4.84 6.70 -6.46
CA TYR A 180 4.75 6.36 -5.05
C TYR A 180 3.90 7.40 -4.34
N LEU A 181 2.99 6.93 -3.50
CA LEU A 181 2.26 7.80 -2.60
C LEU A 181 3.21 8.56 -1.68
N ARG A 182 4.12 7.81 -1.07
CA ARG A 182 5.27 8.32 -0.33
C ARG A 182 6.52 7.51 -0.68
N PRO A 183 7.67 8.16 -0.94
CA PRO A 183 7.81 9.60 -1.11
C PRO A 183 7.18 10.08 -2.43
N ALA A 184 6.45 11.20 -2.39
CA ALA A 184 5.59 11.68 -3.49
C ALA A 184 6.33 12.00 -4.80
N ASN A 185 7.63 12.32 -4.70
CA ASN A 185 8.50 12.67 -5.81
C ASN A 185 9.16 11.45 -6.48
N ARG A 186 8.95 10.23 -5.97
CA ARG A 186 9.47 9.03 -6.61
C ARG A 186 8.44 8.47 -7.59
N ARG A 187 8.93 8.20 -8.79
CA ARG A 187 8.17 7.57 -9.87
C ARG A 187 9.04 6.61 -10.66
N LEU A 188 8.40 5.63 -11.28
CA LEU A 188 8.95 4.72 -12.25
C LEU A 188 8.17 4.92 -13.56
N ALA A 189 8.89 5.04 -14.66
CA ALA A 189 8.31 5.18 -15.98
C ALA A 189 9.00 4.17 -16.90
N ILE A 190 8.21 3.27 -17.49
CA ILE A 190 8.67 2.23 -18.40
C ILE A 190 7.94 2.45 -19.72
N HIS A 191 8.69 2.83 -20.76
CA HIS A 191 8.08 2.92 -22.10
C HIS A 191 7.64 1.54 -22.56
N ILE A 192 6.47 1.45 -23.18
CA ILE A 192 5.87 0.18 -23.61
C ILE A 192 6.82 -0.60 -24.55
N GLN A 193 7.49 0.10 -25.47
CA GLN A 193 8.50 -0.48 -26.37
C GLN A 193 9.73 -1.10 -25.67
N ASN A 194 10.00 -0.70 -24.41
CA ASN A 194 11.11 -1.24 -23.63
C ASN A 194 10.72 -2.48 -22.82
N ILE A 195 9.43 -2.81 -22.72
CA ILE A 195 8.98 -4.00 -22.02
C ILE A 195 9.38 -5.24 -22.83
N ARG A 196 10.06 -6.19 -22.17
CA ARG A 196 10.53 -7.45 -22.76
C ARG A 196 9.58 -8.59 -22.48
N ALA A 197 9.03 -8.64 -21.27
CA ALA A 197 8.09 -9.68 -20.86
C ALA A 197 7.19 -9.21 -19.72
N VAL A 198 5.95 -9.70 -19.72
CA VAL A 198 4.97 -9.46 -18.65
C VAL A 198 4.46 -10.80 -18.15
N ASN A 199 4.72 -11.08 -16.88
CA ASN A 199 4.40 -12.35 -16.22
C ASN A 199 3.51 -12.12 -15.00
N VAL A 200 2.78 -13.16 -14.64
CA VAL A 200 2.06 -13.26 -13.37
C VAL A 200 2.61 -14.48 -12.67
N GLY A 201 3.03 -14.32 -11.43
CA GLY A 201 3.63 -15.41 -10.68
C GLY A 201 3.79 -15.04 -9.21
N ARG A 202 4.15 -16.04 -8.41
CA ARG A 202 4.42 -15.82 -6.98
C ARG A 202 5.83 -15.27 -6.82
N PHE A 203 5.93 -14.09 -6.22
CA PHE A 203 7.22 -13.48 -5.92
C PHE A 203 7.52 -13.57 -4.43
N ALA A 204 8.62 -14.23 -4.07
CA ALA A 204 9.12 -14.29 -2.70
C ALA A 204 10.32 -13.32 -2.56
N SER A 205 10.11 -12.15 -1.98
CA SER A 205 11.19 -11.26 -1.57
C SER A 205 11.66 -11.64 -0.16
N GLY A 206 12.84 -12.24 -0.03
CA GLY A 206 13.45 -12.53 1.28
C GLY A 206 12.63 -13.47 2.17
N SER A 207 13.04 -13.61 3.43
CA SER A 207 12.71 -14.65 4.44
C SER A 207 11.23 -14.91 4.73
N ILE A 208 10.44 -15.30 3.73
CA ILE A 208 9.03 -15.69 3.91
C ILE A 208 8.99 -17.23 4.02
N PRO A 209 8.48 -17.80 5.13
CA PRO A 209 8.32 -19.24 5.25
C PRO A 209 7.44 -19.78 4.13
N ALA A 210 7.90 -20.84 3.45
CA ALA A 210 7.23 -21.51 2.32
C ALA A 210 5.81 -22.05 2.61
N ALA A 211 5.32 -21.91 3.85
CA ALA A 211 4.05 -22.45 4.32
C ALA A 211 2.82 -21.57 4.04
N ARG A 212 2.98 -20.37 3.45
CA ARG A 212 1.84 -19.50 3.08
C ARG A 212 1.79 -19.33 1.56
N MET A 213 0.63 -19.59 0.94
CA MET A 213 0.41 -19.30 -0.48
C MET A 213 0.61 -17.80 -0.70
N LEU A 214 1.74 -17.44 -1.32
CA LEU A 214 2.01 -16.06 -1.70
C LEU A 214 0.98 -15.62 -2.76
N PRO A 215 0.41 -14.42 -2.63
CA PRO A 215 -0.48 -13.87 -3.64
C PRO A 215 0.27 -13.68 -4.96
N GLU A 216 -0.45 -13.77 -6.08
CA GLU A 216 0.15 -13.55 -7.39
C GLU A 216 0.59 -12.09 -7.56
N SER A 217 1.73 -11.91 -8.22
CA SER A 217 2.34 -10.61 -8.47
C SER A 217 2.48 -10.39 -9.97
N LEU A 218 2.34 -9.14 -10.40
CA LEU A 218 2.65 -8.69 -11.75
C LEU A 218 4.15 -8.44 -11.84
N ILE A 219 4.83 -9.18 -12.72
CA ILE A 219 6.28 -9.13 -12.91
C ILE A 219 6.57 -8.61 -14.31
N ILE A 220 7.36 -7.54 -14.41
CA ILE A 220 7.65 -6.86 -15.67
C ILE A 220 9.16 -6.81 -15.84
N ASN A 221 9.64 -7.47 -16.90
CA ASN A 221 11.01 -7.36 -17.36
C ASN A 221 11.08 -6.30 -18.45
N PHE A 222 12.04 -5.37 -18.33
CA PHE A 222 12.15 -4.25 -19.25
C PHE A 222 13.60 -3.77 -19.40
N PHE A 223 13.90 -3.19 -20.55
CA PHE A 223 15.16 -2.50 -20.76
C PHE A 223 15.11 -1.10 -20.15
N ASN A 224 15.90 -0.88 -19.10
CA ASN A 224 16.02 0.43 -18.45
C ASN A 224 16.98 1.30 -19.24
N ALA A 225 16.46 2.06 -20.21
CA ALA A 225 17.24 2.93 -21.08
C ALA A 225 18.11 3.96 -20.33
N ALA A 226 17.65 4.44 -19.16
CA ALA A 226 18.41 5.39 -18.35
C ALA A 226 19.67 4.77 -17.72
N LYS A 227 19.67 3.45 -17.50
CA LYS A 227 20.80 2.70 -16.95
C LYS A 227 21.51 1.82 -17.99
N GLY A 228 20.95 1.68 -19.20
CA GLY A 228 21.48 0.83 -20.27
C GLY A 228 21.47 -0.67 -19.94
N VAL A 229 20.61 -1.12 -19.04
CA VAL A 229 20.59 -2.52 -18.55
C VAL A 229 19.17 -3.08 -18.49
N GLU A 230 19.05 -4.41 -18.55
CA GLU A 230 17.80 -5.11 -18.26
C GLU A 230 17.46 -4.99 -16.76
N ASP A 231 16.21 -4.69 -16.48
CA ASP A 231 15.68 -4.43 -15.14
C ASP A 231 14.36 -5.19 -14.97
N GLU A 232 13.93 -5.31 -13.72
CA GLU A 232 12.71 -6.04 -13.36
C GLU A 232 11.99 -5.30 -12.24
N VAL A 233 10.68 -5.14 -12.41
CA VAL A 233 9.80 -4.59 -11.38
C VAL A 233 8.70 -5.58 -11.04
N VAL A 234 8.35 -5.64 -9.76
CA VAL A 234 7.28 -6.48 -9.25
C VAL A 234 6.24 -5.62 -8.53
N PHE A 235 4.99 -5.78 -8.95
CA PHE A 235 3.83 -5.15 -8.34
C PHE A 235 2.89 -6.19 -7.73
N MET A 236 2.42 -5.89 -6.53
CA MET A 236 1.21 -6.47 -5.96
C MET A 236 0.02 -5.63 -6.41
N SER A 237 -0.79 -6.18 -7.29
CA SER A 237 -2.02 -5.59 -7.80
C SER A 237 -3.22 -6.39 -7.29
N SER A 238 -4.39 -5.75 -7.24
CA SER A 238 -5.66 -6.45 -7.01
C SER A 238 -6.03 -7.44 -8.14
N ASP A 239 -5.58 -7.21 -9.37
CA ASP A 239 -5.82 -8.09 -10.52
C ASP A 239 -4.59 -8.15 -11.46
N PRO A 240 -3.55 -8.90 -11.08
CA PRO A 240 -2.31 -9.01 -11.87
C PRO A 240 -2.56 -9.57 -13.28
N SER A 241 -3.54 -10.47 -13.41
CA SER A 241 -3.86 -11.15 -14.68
C SER A 241 -4.48 -10.18 -15.68
N ARG A 242 -5.41 -9.32 -15.24
CA ARG A 242 -5.94 -8.24 -16.08
C ARG A 242 -4.84 -7.28 -16.51
N TRP A 243 -3.98 -6.85 -15.59
CA TRP A 243 -2.84 -5.99 -15.94
C TRP A 243 -1.93 -6.62 -16.99
N LYS A 244 -1.60 -7.91 -16.84
CA LYS A 244 -0.81 -8.64 -17.85
C LYS A 244 -1.49 -8.62 -19.21
N ALA A 245 -2.80 -8.90 -19.28
CA ALA A 245 -3.54 -8.90 -20.53
C ALA A 245 -3.49 -7.51 -21.22
N LEU A 246 -3.79 -6.45 -20.47
CA LEU A 246 -3.82 -5.08 -20.99
C LEU A 246 -2.45 -4.57 -21.44
N ILE A 247 -1.38 -4.85 -20.69
CA ILE A 247 -0.02 -4.47 -21.08
C ILE A 247 0.38 -5.21 -22.36
N ASN A 248 0.15 -6.53 -22.44
CA ASN A 248 0.47 -7.31 -23.63
C ASN A 248 -0.31 -6.84 -24.87
N GLU A 249 -1.59 -6.53 -24.72
CA GLU A 249 -2.41 -5.95 -25.79
C GLU A 249 -1.85 -4.60 -26.26
N THR A 250 -1.42 -3.75 -25.31
CA THR A 250 -0.84 -2.44 -25.61
C THR A 250 0.50 -2.58 -26.34
N ILE A 251 1.35 -3.53 -25.92
CA ILE A 251 2.59 -3.89 -26.63
C ILE A 251 2.27 -4.32 -28.06
N TYR A 252 1.33 -5.25 -28.25
CA TYR A 252 0.93 -5.74 -29.57
C TYR A 252 0.43 -4.62 -30.48
N LYS A 253 -0.42 -3.72 -29.97
CA LYS A 253 -0.91 -2.55 -30.72
C LYS A 253 0.24 -1.60 -31.09
N SER A 254 1.17 -1.35 -30.17
CA SER A 254 2.33 -0.47 -30.44
C SER A 254 3.24 -1.02 -31.53
N THR A 255 3.40 -2.34 -31.62
CA THR A 255 4.28 -2.99 -32.62
C THR A 255 3.62 -3.06 -34.00
N ASN A 256 2.29 -3.18 -34.08
CA ASN A 256 1.55 -3.31 -35.34
C ASN A 256 1.07 -1.97 -35.94
N LEU A 257 1.34 -0.84 -35.28
CA LEU A 257 1.08 0.50 -35.83
C LEU A 257 2.23 1.04 -36.71
N LEU A 258 3.32 0.28 -36.88
CA LEU A 258 4.29 0.55 -37.94
C LEU A 258 3.73 0.03 -39.28
N PRO A 259 3.55 0.87 -40.31
CA PRO A 259 3.19 0.37 -41.63
C PRO A 259 4.27 -0.61 -42.12
N PRO A 260 3.90 -1.61 -42.94
CA PRO A 260 4.91 -2.41 -43.62
C PRO A 260 5.82 -1.43 -44.37
N LEU A 261 7.14 -1.56 -44.19
CA LEU A 261 8.11 -0.90 -45.06
C LEU A 261 7.76 -1.31 -46.49
N GLU A 262 7.17 -0.40 -47.26
CA GLU A 262 6.97 -0.64 -48.68
C GLU A 262 8.33 -0.98 -49.27
N PRO A 263 8.45 -2.10 -50.02
CA PRO A 263 9.70 -2.41 -50.68
C PRO A 263 10.01 -1.26 -51.63
N TYR A 264 11.10 -0.54 -51.33
CA TYR A 264 11.70 0.42 -52.23
C TYR A 264 11.88 -0.23 -53.60
N THR A 265 10.98 0.08 -54.53
CA THR A 265 11.17 -0.22 -55.93
C THR A 265 12.02 0.90 -56.49
N PHE A 266 13.32 0.61 -56.66
CA PHE A 266 14.18 1.43 -57.50
C PHE A 266 13.56 1.49 -58.91
N LYS A 267 13.30 2.71 -59.38
CA LYS A 267 13.20 3.03 -60.81
C LYS A 267 14.24 4.09 -61.12
#